data_AF-A0A433RLW3-F1
#
_entry.id   AF-A0A433RLW3-F1
#
_cell.length_a   1.000
_cell.length_b   1.000
_cell.length_c   1.000
_cell.angle_alpha   90.00
_cell.angle_beta   90.00
_cell.angle_gamma   90.00
#
_symmetry.space_group_name_H-M   'P 1'
#
loop_
_entity.id
_entity.type
_entity.pdbx_description
1 polymer ?
#
loop_
_entity_poly.entity_id
_entity_poly.type
_entity_poly.pdbx_seq_one_letter_code
_entity_poly.pdbx_strand_id
1 'polypeptide(L)' 'MKSNPLQVAVLGLMVLIFGIIDILMVNPTVGIVLTVAGAVMTFLGWNRHQKSKKAAKR' A
#
# COMPACT_ATOMS: atom_id res chain seq x y z
N MET A 1 8.14 -12.76 11.97
CA MET A 1 6.79 -12.16 11.99
C MET A 1 6.05 -12.60 10.72
N LYS A 2 4.98 -13.42 10.83
CA LYS A 2 4.14 -13.78 9.67
C LYS A 2 3.31 -12.56 9.27
N SER A 3 3.86 -11.66 8.45
CA SER A 3 3.12 -10.50 7.96
C SER A 3 1.92 -10.96 7.13
N ASN A 4 0.72 -10.58 7.57
CA ASN A 4 -0.51 -10.92 6.85
C ASN A 4 -0.56 -10.07 5.56
N PRO A 5 -0.71 -10.67 4.37
CA PRO A 5 -0.75 -9.91 3.11
C PRO A 5 -1.87 -8.86 3.07
N LEU A 6 -2.95 -9.04 3.84
CA LEU A 6 -3.99 -8.03 4.00
C LEU A 6 -3.50 -6.79 4.76
N GLN A 7 -2.69 -6.95 5.80
CA GLN A 7 -2.14 -5.83 6.58
C GLN A 7 -1.23 -4.96 5.70
N VAL A 8 -0.44 -5.57 4.81
CA VAL A 8 0.42 -4.83 3.87
C VAL A 8 -0.41 -3.99 2.90
N ALA A 9 -1.53 -4.53 2.41
CA ALA A 9 -2.44 -3.79 1.53
C ALA A 9 -3.12 -2.62 2.27
N VAL A 10 -3.58 -2.83 3.50
CA VAL A 10 -4.22 -1.78 4.33
C VAL A 10 -3.22 -0.68 4.69
N LEU A 11 -1.99 -1.05 5.07
CA LEU A 11 -0.91 -0.09 5.32
C LEU A 11 -0.55 0.70 4.06
N GLY A 12 -0.45 0.03 2.91
CA GLY A 12 -0.23 0.69 1.62
C GLY A 12 -1.31 1.72 1.32
N LEU A 13 -2.58 1.37 1.52
CA LEU A 13 -3.71 2.28 1.31
C LEU A 13 -3.67 3.48 2.26
N MET A 14 -3.37 3.26 3.55
CA MET A 14 -3.22 4.32 4.54
C MET A 14 -2.12 5.31 4.15
N VAL A 15 -0.94 4.81 3.73
CA VAL A 15 0.18 5.64 3.27
C VAL A 15 -0.19 6.42 2.01
N LEU A 16 -0.99 5.82 1.11
CA LEU A 16 -1.45 6.48 -0.10
C LEU A 16 -2.39 7.65 0.21
N ILE A 17 -3.36 7.45 1.11
CA ILE A 17 -4.26 8.52 1.59
C ILE A 17 -3.46 9.63 2.27
N PHE A 18 -2.51 9.25 3.13
CA PHE A 18 -1.67 10.22 3.82
C PHE A 18 -0.82 11.03 2.85
N GLY A 19 -0.21 10.39 1.85
CA GLY A 19 0.54 11.05 0.79
C GLY A 19 -0.31 12.07 0.02
N ILE A 20 -1.57 11.74 -0.31
CA ILE A 20 -2.48 12.68 -0.99
C ILE A 20 -2.77 13.90 -0.12
N ILE A 21 -3.03 13.71 1.18
CA ILE A 21 -3.26 14.81 2.12
C ILE A 21 -2.00 15.67 2.25
N ASP A 22 -0.83 15.05 2.32
CA ASP A 22 0.47 15.72 2.46
C ASP A 22 0.78 16.58 1.23
N ILE A 23 0.39 16.13 0.01
CA ILE A 23 0.47 16.93 -1.22
C ILE A 23 -0.33 18.24 -1.10
N LEU A 24 -1.52 18.15 -0.52
CA LEU A 24 -2.48 19.26 -0.47
C LEU A 24 -2.21 20.24 0.69
N MET A 25 -1.68 19.74 1.80
CA MET A 25 -1.69 20.50 3.08
C MET A 25 -0.31 20.84 3.63
N VAL A 26 0.76 20.11 3.25
CA VAL A 26 2.06 20.23 3.92
C VAL A 26 3.19 20.46 2.92
N ASN A 27 3.48 19.48 2.07
CA ASN A 27 4.57 19.55 1.11
C ASN A 27 4.30 18.66 -0.12
N PRO A 28 4.12 19.27 -1.31
CA PRO A 28 3.84 18.52 -2.53
C PRO A 28 4.93 17.51 -2.89
N THR A 29 6.20 17.82 -2.64
CA THR A 29 7.31 16.92 -2.99
C THR A 29 7.31 15.66 -2.12
N VAL A 30 7.17 15.81 -0.80
CA VAL A 30 7.14 14.69 0.14
C VAL A 30 5.88 13.84 -0.08
N GLY A 31 4.75 14.50 -0.28
CA GLY A 31 3.49 13.82 -0.55
C GLY A 31 3.49 13.01 -1.85
N ILE A 32 4.14 13.50 -2.93
CA ILE A 32 4.29 12.71 -4.17
C ILE A 32 5.10 11.43 -3.91
N VAL A 33 6.21 11.52 -3.17
CA VAL A 33 7.05 10.36 -2.85
C VAL A 33 6.26 9.34 -2.00
N LEU A 34 5.54 9.80 -0.99
CA LEU A 34 4.69 8.96 -0.15
C LEU A 34 3.56 8.30 -0.95
N THR A 35 2.92 9.04 -1.85
CA THR A 35 1.82 8.53 -2.66
C THR A 35 2.31 7.43 -3.62
N VAL A 36 3.46 7.63 -4.26
CA VAL A 36 4.08 6.61 -5.14
C VAL A 36 4.49 5.38 -4.33
N ALA A 37 5.13 5.56 -3.17
CA ALA A 37 5.51 4.46 -2.30
C ALA A 37 4.28 3.66 -1.80
N GLY A 38 3.23 4.36 -1.40
CA GLY A 38 1.95 3.78 -0.98
C GLY A 38 1.28 2.99 -2.09
N ALA A 39 1.26 3.51 -3.32
CA ALA A 39 0.73 2.82 -4.49
C ALA A 39 1.46 1.50 -4.76
N VAL A 40 2.80 1.52 -4.72
CA VAL A 40 3.63 0.32 -4.93
C VAL A 40 3.37 -0.72 -3.82
N MET A 41 3.33 -0.31 -2.55
CA MET A 41 3.02 -1.23 -1.45
C MET A 41 1.63 -1.84 -1.57
N THR A 42 0.63 -1.03 -1.92
CA THR A 42 -0.75 -1.50 -2.10
C THR A 42 -0.83 -2.54 -3.21
N PHE A 43 -0.17 -2.27 -4.35
CA PHE A 43 -0.11 -3.19 -5.48
C PHE A 43 0.59 -4.51 -5.11
N LEU A 44 1.75 -4.45 -4.43
CA LEU A 44 2.48 -5.63 -3.99
C LEU A 44 1.70 -6.44 -2.95
N GLY A 45 1.05 -5.77 -1.99
CA GLY A 45 0.18 -6.37 -0.99
C GLY A 45 -1.01 -7.09 -1.63
N TRP A 46 -1.65 -6.45 -2.61
CA TRP A 46 -2.76 -7.03 -3.37
C TRP A 46 -2.33 -8.25 -4.18
N ASN A 47 -1.19 -8.16 -4.89
CA ASN A 47 -0.67 -9.26 -5.69
C ASN A 47 -0.26 -10.46 -4.81
N ARG A 48 0.31 -10.20 -3.63
CA ARG A 48 0.58 -11.24 -2.62
C ARG A 48 -0.71 -11.85 -2.06
N HIS A 49 -1.74 -11.06 -1.82
CA HIS A 49 -3.03 -11.54 -1.34
C HIS A 49 -3.72 -12.45 -2.38
N GLN A 50 -3.72 -12.04 -3.65
CA GLN A 50 -4.21 -12.85 -4.78
C GLN A 50 -3.45 -14.17 -4.90
N LYS A 51 -2.11 -14.14 -4.85
CA LYS A 51 -1.28 -15.35 -4.88
C LYS A 51 -1.55 -16.27 -3.69
N SER A 52 -1.74 -15.72 -2.50
CA SER A 52 -2.09 -16.49 -1.30
C SER A 52 -3.47 -17.15 -1.43
N LYS A 53 -4.47 -16.47 -1.99
CA LYS A 53 -5.79 -17.05 -2.27
C LYS A 53 -5.74 -18.12 -3.35
N LYS A 54 -4.90 -17.94 -4.38
CA LYS A 54 -4.71 -18.92 -5.45
C LYS A 54 -3.97 -20.18 -4.97
N ALA A 55 -3.02 -20.02 -4.06
CA ALA A 55 -2.30 -21.12 -3.41
C ALA A 55 -3.17 -21.91 -2.43
N ALA A 56 -4.10 -21.25 -1.71
CA ALA A 56 -5.03 -21.91 -0.79
C ALA A 56 -6.18 -22.66 -1.49
N LYS A 57 -6.33 -22.52 -2.81
CA LYS A 57 -7.40 -23.16 -3.62
C LYS A 57 -6.89 -24.33 -4.48
N ARG A 58 -5.60 -24.69 -4.37
CA ARG A 58 -5.01 -25.92 -4.93
C ARG A 58 -4.81 -26.92 -3.82
#